data_AF-A0A6P0WKG3-F1
#
_entry.id   AF-A0A6P0WKG3-F1
#
_cell.length_a   1.000
_cell.length_b   1.000
_cell.length_c   1.000
_cell.angle_alpha   90.00
_cell.angle_beta   90.00
_cell.angle_gamma   90.00
#
_symmetry.space_group_name_H-M   'P 1'
#
loop_
_entity.id
_entity.type
_entity.pdbx_description
1 polymer ?
#
loop_
_entity_poly.entity_id
_entity_poly.type
_entity_poly.pdbx_seq_one_letter_code
_entity_poly.pdbx_strand_id
1 'polypeptide(L)'
;MNKLFKQILRLSITLTTANLLMSCSVILNSIKESKQPEAKKVATAPPIVSPALKDAIHDLQDLKIKSEGEYGIKLREYEDKLKEILPVAKVAQGDEEALAAMKSAVEGHRLALEFWQCDHLTGYDNLHQCRDKALQGIFNKYPEIKEQALAIAQAESSSFISAGLDQQSLLEAIWSQANGDTAIAHQIIYPPLDVINTATEEK
;
A
#
# COMPACT_ATOMS: atom_id res chain seq x y z
N MET A 1 37.40 16.73 40.03
CA MET A 1 36.19 16.38 39.24
C MET A 1 35.11 15.91 40.19
N ASN A 2 34.10 16.75 40.39
CA ASN A 2 33.27 16.78 41.60
C ASN A 2 32.21 15.68 41.64
N LYS A 3 32.07 15.05 42.82
CA LYS A 3 30.98 14.12 43.19
C LYS A 3 29.58 14.69 42.92
N LEU A 4 29.43 16.02 42.90
CA LEU A 4 28.20 16.73 42.52
C LEU A 4 27.77 16.49 41.07
N PHE A 5 28.71 16.29 40.13
CA PHE A 5 28.39 16.10 38.71
C PHE A 5 27.80 14.71 38.43
N LYS A 6 28.14 13.69 39.23
CA LYS A 6 27.57 12.33 39.11
C LYS A 6 26.17 12.19 39.71
N GLN A 7 25.77 13.07 40.63
CA GLN A 7 24.40 13.06 41.18
C GLN A 7 23.41 13.81 40.28
N ILE A 8 23.83 14.91 39.64
CA ILE A 8 22.99 15.66 38.70
C ILE A 8 22.67 14.79 37.45
N LEU A 9 23.62 14.00 36.96
CA LEU A 9 23.38 13.12 35.80
C LEU A 9 22.42 11.94 36.11
N ARG A 10 22.30 11.52 37.39
CA ARG A 10 21.38 10.44 37.79
C ARG A 10 19.96 10.94 38.04
N LEU A 11 19.76 12.23 38.33
CA LEU A 11 18.42 12.81 38.50
C LEU A 11 17.72 13.16 37.19
N SER A 12 18.44 13.34 36.09
CA SER A 12 17.82 13.67 34.79
C SER A 12 17.28 12.47 34.00
N ILE A 13 17.47 11.24 34.49
CA ILE A 13 17.02 10.00 33.81
C ILE A 13 15.72 9.44 34.43
N THR A 14 15.17 10.09 35.46
CA THR A 14 13.92 9.65 36.14
C THR A 14 12.80 10.69 36.08
N LEU A 15 12.81 11.56 35.07
CA LEU A 15 11.72 12.53 34.86
C LEU A 15 11.34 12.72 33.37
N THR A 16 11.20 11.60 32.64
CA THR A 16 10.54 11.55 31.32
C THR A 16 9.85 10.20 31.09
N THR A 17 9.33 9.57 32.15
CA THR A 17 8.59 8.29 32.09
C THR A 17 7.23 8.35 32.80
N ALA A 18 6.58 9.52 32.82
CA ALA A 18 5.26 9.66 33.47
C ALA A 18 4.32 10.69 32.79
N ASN A 19 4.27 10.72 31.45
CA ASN A 19 3.24 11.50 30.72
C ASN A 19 2.60 10.70 29.56
N LEU A 20 2.50 9.38 29.68
CA LEU A 20 1.88 8.52 28.65
C LEU A 20 0.70 7.68 29.17
N LEU A 21 0.09 8.09 30.28
CA LEU A 21 -1.14 7.50 30.81
C LEU A 21 -2.01 8.60 31.42
N MET A 22 -2.91 9.18 30.62
CA MET A 22 -4.19 9.83 30.99
C MET A 22 -4.52 11.05 30.10
N SER A 23 -5.02 10.78 28.89
CA SER A 23 -5.89 11.66 28.07
C SER A 23 -5.99 11.02 26.66
N CYS A 24 -7.10 10.51 26.12
CA CYS A 24 -8.52 10.61 26.46
C CYS A 24 -9.25 9.32 26.01
N SER A 25 -9.75 8.55 26.96
CA SER A 25 -10.88 7.63 26.75
C SER A 25 -12.20 8.42 26.86
N VAL A 26 -12.44 9.40 25.99
CA VAL A 26 -13.77 10.03 25.81
C VAL A 26 -13.86 10.60 24.39
N ILE A 27 -14.04 9.73 23.39
CA ILE A 27 -14.90 10.01 22.23
C ILE A 27 -15.71 8.73 21.95
N LEU A 28 -16.55 8.35 22.92
CA LEU A 28 -17.84 7.78 22.57
C LEU A 28 -18.80 8.97 22.43
N ASN A 29 -19.59 8.95 21.36
CA ASN A 29 -20.76 9.81 21.12
C ASN A 29 -20.50 11.22 20.57
N SER A 30 -19.94 11.33 19.36
CA SER A 30 -20.32 12.46 18.49
C SER A 30 -20.08 12.20 17.00
N ILE A 31 -20.42 11.01 16.49
CA ILE A 31 -20.87 10.92 15.09
C ILE A 31 -22.38 11.12 15.16
N LYS A 32 -22.76 12.38 15.01
CA LYS A 32 -24.11 12.77 14.61
C LYS A 32 -24.43 11.90 13.39
N GLU A 33 -25.48 11.08 13.49
CA GLU A 33 -26.19 10.58 12.32
C GLU A 33 -26.49 11.80 11.43
N SER A 34 -25.60 12.08 10.50
CA SER A 34 -25.98 12.77 9.29
C SER A 34 -26.94 11.80 8.63
N LYS A 35 -28.23 12.15 8.63
CA LYS A 35 -29.20 11.61 7.68
C LYS A 35 -28.65 11.91 6.29
N GLN A 36 -27.74 11.06 5.84
CA GLN A 36 -27.40 10.93 4.44
C GLN A 36 -28.73 10.58 3.77
N PRO A 37 -29.19 11.36 2.78
CA PRO A 37 -30.39 10.99 2.05
C PRO A 37 -30.14 9.58 1.54
N GLU A 38 -31.05 8.65 1.86
CA GLU A 38 -31.07 7.31 1.30
C GLU A 38 -30.94 7.45 -0.22
N ALA A 39 -29.71 7.29 -0.71
CA ALA A 39 -29.48 7.05 -2.11
C ALA A 39 -30.17 5.72 -2.34
N LYS A 40 -31.35 5.79 -2.98
CA LYS A 40 -32.03 4.67 -3.60
C LYS A 40 -30.94 3.71 -4.11
N LYS A 41 -30.77 2.57 -3.42
CA LYS A 41 -29.96 1.47 -3.93
C LYS A 41 -30.69 1.00 -5.17
N VAL A 42 -30.35 1.61 -6.31
CA VAL A 42 -30.69 1.04 -7.61
C VAL A 42 -30.05 -0.33 -7.58
N ALA A 43 -30.86 -1.38 -7.68
CA ALA A 43 -30.39 -2.74 -7.78
C ALA A 43 -29.53 -2.84 -9.05
N THR A 44 -28.23 -2.63 -8.91
CA THR A 44 -27.27 -2.78 -9.99
C THR A 44 -27.24 -4.26 -10.32
N ALA A 45 -27.44 -4.61 -11.59
CA ALA A 45 -27.28 -5.98 -12.06
C ALA A 45 -25.92 -6.54 -11.57
N PRO A 46 -25.83 -7.85 -11.29
CA PRO A 46 -24.57 -8.44 -10.83
C PRO A 46 -23.44 -8.07 -11.80
N PRO A 47 -22.24 -7.76 -11.28
CA PRO A 47 -21.14 -7.28 -12.10
C PRO A 47 -20.85 -8.28 -13.22
N ILE A 48 -20.70 -7.78 -14.45
CA ILE A 48 -20.26 -8.62 -15.56
C ILE A 48 -18.77 -8.84 -15.35
N VAL A 49 -18.37 -10.04 -14.93
CA VAL A 49 -16.96 -10.35 -14.65
C VAL A 49 -16.45 -11.37 -15.67
N SER A 50 -15.49 -10.96 -16.51
CA SER A 50 -14.84 -11.90 -17.44
C SER A 50 -13.93 -12.89 -16.69
N PRO A 51 -13.69 -14.10 -17.24
CA PRO A 51 -12.69 -15.03 -16.69
C PRO A 51 -11.32 -14.36 -16.51
N ALA A 52 -10.85 -13.62 -17.52
CA ALA A 52 -9.58 -12.91 -17.46
C ALA A 52 -9.49 -11.89 -16.30
N LEU A 53 -10.59 -11.20 -15.99
CA LEU A 53 -10.61 -10.28 -14.84
C LEU A 53 -10.52 -11.05 -13.50
N LYS A 54 -11.21 -12.20 -13.38
CA LYS A 54 -11.11 -13.05 -12.17
C LYS A 54 -9.70 -13.62 -12.00
N ASP A 55 -9.14 -14.15 -13.08
CA ASP A 55 -7.81 -14.77 -13.07
C ASP A 55 -6.74 -13.74 -12.68
N ALA A 56 -6.79 -12.52 -13.26
CA ALA A 56 -5.87 -11.45 -12.89
C ALA A 56 -6.00 -11.05 -11.40
N ILE A 57 -7.22 -10.97 -10.87
CA ILE A 57 -7.45 -10.63 -9.46
C ILE A 57 -6.93 -11.74 -8.54
N HIS A 58 -7.19 -13.02 -8.85
CA HIS A 58 -6.64 -14.14 -8.10
C HIS A 58 -5.11 -14.16 -8.14
N ASP A 59 -4.51 -13.94 -9.30
CA ASP A 59 -3.06 -13.91 -9.44
C ASP A 59 -2.42 -12.76 -8.64
N LEU A 60 -3.09 -11.62 -8.52
CA LEU A 60 -2.68 -10.52 -7.65
C LEU A 60 -2.80 -10.88 -6.15
N GLN A 61 -3.82 -11.65 -5.75
CA GLN A 61 -3.92 -12.16 -4.39
C GLN A 61 -2.79 -13.14 -4.06
N ASP A 62 -2.42 -14.01 -5.00
CA ASP A 62 -1.25 -14.88 -4.86
C ASP A 62 0.04 -14.05 -4.72
N LEU A 63 0.16 -12.97 -5.48
CA LEU A 63 1.30 -12.06 -5.41
C LEU A 63 1.36 -11.34 -4.05
N LYS A 64 0.22 -10.92 -3.51
CA LYS A 64 0.08 -10.38 -2.15
C LYS A 64 0.57 -11.36 -1.08
N ILE A 65 0.11 -12.61 -1.14
CA ILE A 65 0.51 -13.63 -0.16
C ILE A 65 2.03 -13.84 -0.18
N LYS A 66 2.62 -13.84 -1.38
CA LYS A 66 4.07 -13.93 -1.54
C LYS A 66 4.78 -12.69 -1.04
N SER A 67 4.18 -11.50 -1.16
CA SER A 67 4.77 -10.25 -0.67
C SER A 67 4.73 -10.07 0.85
N GLU A 68 3.74 -10.68 1.50
CA GLU A 68 3.55 -10.63 2.96
C GLU A 68 4.17 -11.84 3.71
N GLY A 69 4.78 -12.80 2.98
CA GLY A 69 5.27 -14.05 3.54
C GLY A 69 6.54 -13.95 4.40
N GLU A 70 6.65 -14.79 5.44
CA GLU A 70 7.74 -14.80 6.43
C GLU A 70 9.14 -15.08 5.85
N TYR A 71 9.25 -15.67 4.65
CA TYR A 71 10.53 -16.04 4.03
C TYR A 71 11.14 -14.92 3.16
N GLY A 72 10.49 -13.75 3.10
CA GLY A 72 10.86 -12.66 2.21
C GLY A 72 10.51 -12.94 0.75
N ILE A 73 10.41 -11.88 -0.04
CA ILE A 73 10.08 -12.02 -1.46
C ILE A 73 11.28 -12.56 -2.23
N LYS A 74 11.08 -13.64 -2.97
CA LYS A 74 12.01 -14.08 -4.01
C LYS A 74 11.74 -13.27 -5.28
N LEU A 75 12.63 -12.33 -5.58
CA LEU A 75 12.48 -11.39 -6.70
C LEU A 75 12.13 -12.09 -8.03
N ARG A 76 12.82 -13.20 -8.37
CA ARG A 76 12.56 -13.93 -9.61
C ARG A 76 11.12 -14.45 -9.66
N GLU A 77 10.62 -15.05 -8.58
CA GLU A 77 9.26 -15.58 -8.53
C GLU A 77 8.21 -14.46 -8.59
N TYR A 78 8.52 -13.31 -7.99
CA TYR A 78 7.68 -12.12 -8.06
C TYR A 78 7.64 -11.52 -9.47
N GLU A 79 8.80 -11.38 -10.12
CA GLU A 79 8.92 -10.91 -11.50
C GLU A 79 8.20 -11.84 -12.48
N ASP A 80 8.41 -13.16 -12.36
CA ASP A 80 7.79 -14.16 -13.23
C ASP A 80 6.25 -14.13 -13.09
N LYS A 81 5.74 -14.04 -11.85
CA LYS A 81 4.30 -13.92 -11.62
C LYS A 81 3.73 -12.62 -12.19
N LEU A 82 4.45 -11.50 -12.05
CA LEU A 82 3.98 -10.23 -12.63
C LEU A 82 3.97 -10.27 -14.17
N LYS A 83 4.94 -10.95 -14.80
CA LYS A 83 4.95 -11.19 -16.26
C LYS A 83 3.76 -12.02 -16.74
N GLU A 84 3.25 -12.94 -15.92
CA GLU A 84 2.04 -13.71 -16.21
C GLU A 84 0.78 -12.84 -16.11
N ILE A 85 0.71 -11.96 -15.09
CA ILE A 85 -0.46 -11.10 -14.83
C ILE A 85 -0.64 -10.03 -15.91
N LEU A 86 0.45 -9.36 -16.31
CA LEU A 86 0.41 -8.22 -17.24
C LEU A 86 -0.37 -8.47 -18.55
N PRO A 87 -0.15 -9.57 -19.31
CA PRO A 87 -0.90 -9.82 -20.53
C PRO A 87 -2.39 -10.09 -20.26
N VAL A 88 -2.73 -10.76 -19.15
CA VAL A 88 -4.12 -11.01 -18.75
C VAL A 88 -4.83 -9.69 -18.40
N ALA A 89 -4.18 -8.85 -17.59
CA ALA A 89 -4.69 -7.54 -17.20
C ALA A 89 -4.94 -6.60 -18.39
N LYS A 90 -4.14 -6.71 -19.46
CA LYS A 90 -4.28 -5.92 -20.69
C LYS A 90 -5.57 -6.23 -21.45
N VAL A 91 -5.99 -7.50 -21.45
CA VAL A 91 -7.17 -7.97 -22.20
C VAL A 91 -8.40 -8.16 -21.33
N ALA A 92 -8.26 -8.03 -20.00
CA ALA A 92 -9.36 -8.13 -19.06
C ALA A 92 -10.45 -7.08 -19.34
N GLN A 93 -11.70 -7.52 -19.25
CA GLN A 93 -12.91 -6.72 -19.44
C GLN A 93 -13.94 -7.08 -18.36
N GLY A 94 -14.96 -6.25 -18.19
CA GLY A 94 -16.03 -6.49 -17.23
C GLY A 94 -16.39 -5.23 -16.47
N ASP A 95 -16.77 -5.41 -15.20
CA ASP A 95 -17.07 -4.35 -14.26
C ASP A 95 -15.95 -3.30 -14.24
N GLU A 96 -16.32 -2.04 -14.50
CA GLU A 96 -15.38 -0.94 -14.71
C GLU A 96 -14.59 -0.62 -13.44
N GLU A 97 -15.24 -0.72 -12.28
CA GLU A 97 -14.63 -0.41 -10.98
C GLU A 97 -13.64 -1.51 -10.59
N ALA A 98 -14.03 -2.79 -10.73
CA ALA A 98 -13.13 -3.92 -10.51
C ALA A 98 -11.95 -3.90 -11.49
N LEU A 99 -12.19 -3.55 -12.75
CA LEU A 99 -11.15 -3.45 -13.77
C LEU A 99 -10.16 -2.31 -13.46
N ALA A 100 -10.67 -1.15 -13.01
CA ALA A 100 -9.84 -0.02 -12.62
C ALA A 100 -8.97 -0.36 -11.40
N ALA A 101 -9.56 -0.96 -10.37
CA ALA A 101 -8.84 -1.40 -9.17
C ALA A 101 -7.77 -2.46 -9.49
N MET A 102 -8.11 -3.47 -10.31
CA MET A 102 -7.15 -4.48 -10.76
C MET A 102 -5.98 -3.85 -11.54
N LYS A 103 -6.26 -2.96 -12.50
CA LYS A 103 -5.20 -2.26 -13.26
C LYS A 103 -4.35 -1.37 -12.35
N SER A 104 -4.97 -0.73 -11.37
CA SER A 104 -4.28 0.07 -10.37
C SER A 104 -3.31 -0.78 -9.56
N ALA A 105 -3.73 -1.96 -9.09
CA ALA A 105 -2.88 -2.90 -8.37
C ALA A 105 -1.70 -3.38 -9.22
N VAL A 106 -1.95 -3.79 -10.47
CA VAL A 106 -0.90 -4.23 -11.41
C VAL A 106 0.16 -3.14 -11.61
N GLU A 107 -0.27 -1.89 -11.80
CA GLU A 107 0.65 -0.76 -11.95
C GLU A 107 1.49 -0.54 -10.68
N GLY A 108 0.89 -0.71 -9.50
CA GLY A 108 1.60 -0.64 -8.23
C GLY A 108 2.71 -1.68 -8.11
N HIS A 109 2.38 -2.94 -8.42
CA HIS A 109 3.35 -4.04 -8.42
C HIS A 109 4.45 -3.87 -9.47
N ARG A 110 4.13 -3.30 -10.64
CA ARG A 110 5.08 -2.96 -11.70
C ARG A 110 6.07 -1.90 -11.24
N LEU A 111 5.60 -0.83 -10.61
CA LEU A 111 6.46 0.22 -10.06
C LEU A 111 7.37 -0.31 -8.93
N ALA A 112 6.86 -1.18 -8.06
CA ALA A 112 7.68 -1.88 -7.06
C ALA A 112 8.80 -2.69 -7.72
N LEU A 113 8.48 -3.44 -8.78
CA LEU A 113 9.49 -4.23 -9.52
C LEU A 113 10.55 -3.33 -10.14
N GLU A 114 10.16 -2.24 -10.81
CA GLU A 114 11.09 -1.29 -11.42
C GLU A 114 12.06 -0.69 -10.39
N PHE A 115 11.54 -0.27 -9.23
CA PHE A 115 12.37 0.26 -8.15
C PHE A 115 13.36 -0.78 -7.62
N TRP A 116 12.90 -2.02 -7.40
CA TRP A 116 13.76 -3.09 -6.91
C TRP A 116 14.83 -3.51 -7.94
N GLN A 117 14.49 -3.52 -9.22
CA GLN A 117 15.45 -3.89 -10.27
C GLN A 117 16.67 -2.95 -10.33
N CYS A 118 16.55 -1.71 -9.85
CA CYS A 118 17.67 -0.77 -9.78
C CYS A 118 18.86 -1.25 -8.94
N ASP A 119 18.66 -2.20 -8.01
CA ASP A 119 19.73 -2.72 -7.16
C ASP A 119 20.69 -3.66 -7.87
N HIS A 120 20.33 -4.10 -9.07
CA HIS A 120 21.21 -4.89 -9.92
C HIS A 120 22.24 -4.02 -10.64
N LEU A 121 22.09 -2.68 -10.58
CA LEU A 121 23.04 -1.76 -11.17
C LEU A 121 24.29 -1.62 -10.32
N THR A 122 25.43 -1.54 -10.99
CA THR A 122 26.71 -1.28 -10.35
C THR A 122 27.01 0.23 -10.36
N GLY A 123 27.55 0.72 -9.24
CA GLY A 123 27.92 2.12 -9.05
C GLY A 123 26.85 2.94 -8.35
N TYR A 124 27.29 3.78 -7.41
CA TYR A 124 26.43 4.58 -6.53
C TYR A 124 25.47 5.49 -7.33
N ASP A 125 26.01 6.32 -8.23
CA ASP A 125 25.19 7.26 -9.01
C ASP A 125 24.19 6.54 -9.91
N ASN A 126 24.58 5.45 -10.57
CA ASN A 126 23.70 4.70 -11.46
C ASN A 126 22.52 4.08 -10.70
N LEU A 127 22.80 3.48 -9.54
CA LEU A 127 21.78 2.91 -8.66
C LEU A 127 20.78 3.99 -8.22
N HIS A 128 21.28 5.12 -7.71
CA HIS A 128 20.41 6.17 -7.18
C HIS A 128 19.68 6.95 -8.26
N GLN A 129 20.27 7.16 -9.44
CA GLN A 129 19.55 7.72 -10.59
C GLN A 129 18.43 6.81 -11.08
N CYS A 130 18.66 5.49 -11.10
CA CYS A 130 17.61 4.53 -11.44
C CYS A 130 16.48 4.55 -10.41
N ARG A 131 16.82 4.49 -9.12
CA ARG A 131 15.83 4.53 -8.04
C ARG A 131 15.04 5.84 -8.06
N ASP A 132 15.69 6.99 -8.21
CA ASP A 132 15.01 8.29 -8.28
C ASP A 132 14.07 8.40 -9.49
N LYS A 133 14.42 7.78 -10.63
CA LYS A 133 13.53 7.69 -11.78
C LYS A 133 12.31 6.81 -11.50
N ALA A 134 12.49 5.64 -10.86
CA ALA A 134 11.37 4.79 -10.45
C ALA A 134 10.48 5.49 -9.41
N LEU A 135 11.08 6.23 -8.48
CA LEU A 135 10.38 7.03 -7.47
C LEU A 135 9.44 8.07 -8.09
N GLN A 136 9.76 8.64 -9.25
CA GLN A 136 8.84 9.56 -9.93
C GLN A 136 7.51 8.88 -10.28
N GLY A 137 7.56 7.64 -10.79
CA GLY A 137 6.36 6.85 -11.07
C GLY A 137 5.59 6.50 -9.79
N ILE A 138 6.31 6.04 -8.77
CA ILE A 138 5.75 5.71 -7.45
C ILE A 138 5.05 6.93 -6.84
N PHE A 139 5.70 8.10 -6.84
CA PHE A 139 5.16 9.33 -6.25
C PHE A 139 3.96 9.90 -6.98
N ASN A 140 3.86 9.68 -8.30
CA ASN A 140 2.69 10.07 -9.06
C ASN A 140 1.49 9.18 -8.74
N LYS A 141 1.73 7.89 -8.47
CA LYS A 141 0.67 6.93 -8.11
C LYS A 141 0.27 7.01 -6.64
N TYR A 142 1.25 7.19 -5.76
CA TYR A 142 1.12 7.17 -4.30
C TYR A 142 1.70 8.45 -3.69
N PRO A 143 0.94 9.57 -3.72
CA PRO A 143 1.40 10.86 -3.18
C PRO A 143 1.77 10.80 -1.70
N GLU A 144 1.12 9.95 -0.92
CA GLU A 144 1.42 9.73 0.50
C GLU A 144 2.82 9.12 0.72
N ILE A 145 3.29 8.26 -0.19
CA ILE A 145 4.65 7.72 -0.17
C ILE A 145 5.65 8.83 -0.50
N LYS A 146 5.31 9.75 -1.42
CA LYS A 146 6.14 10.91 -1.74
C LYS A 146 6.36 11.80 -0.52
N GLU A 147 5.30 12.12 0.21
CA GLU A 147 5.38 12.98 1.40
C GLU A 147 6.32 12.39 2.45
N GLN A 148 6.16 11.10 2.75
CA GLN A 148 7.01 10.38 3.70
C GLN A 148 8.47 10.33 3.22
N ALA A 149 8.69 10.01 1.95
CA ALA A 149 10.02 9.91 1.36
C ALA A 149 10.76 11.26 1.37
N LEU A 150 10.07 12.35 1.03
CA LEU A 150 10.67 13.69 1.05
C LEU A 150 11.00 14.16 2.46
N ALA A 151 10.17 13.81 3.46
CA ALA A 151 10.45 14.14 4.86
C ALA A 151 11.74 13.45 5.36
N ILE A 152 11.96 12.20 4.96
CA ILE A 152 13.18 11.45 5.30
C ILE A 152 14.38 12.02 4.52
N ALA A 153 14.26 12.21 3.21
CA ALA A 153 15.35 12.69 2.37
C ALA A 153 15.82 14.11 2.74
N GLN A 154 14.93 14.99 3.22
CA GLN A 154 15.32 16.32 3.70
C GLN A 154 16.21 16.29 4.95
N ALA A 155 16.20 15.20 5.71
CA ALA A 155 17.10 15.01 6.84
C ALA A 155 18.52 14.61 6.40
N GLU A 156 18.69 14.18 5.14
CA GLU A 156 19.96 13.74 4.59
C GLU A 156 20.50 14.72 3.54
N SER A 157 21.78 15.08 3.63
CA SER A 157 22.43 16.00 2.69
C SER A 157 22.88 15.32 1.39
N SER A 158 22.02 14.51 0.78
CA SER A 158 22.28 13.80 -0.49
C SER A 158 21.66 14.52 -1.70
N SER A 159 22.29 14.38 -2.87
CA SER A 159 21.71 14.83 -4.16
C SER A 159 20.62 13.91 -4.69
N PHE A 160 20.46 12.71 -4.11
CA PHE A 160 19.49 11.70 -4.50
C PHE A 160 18.48 11.46 -3.38
N ILE A 161 17.20 11.46 -3.72
CA ILE A 161 16.12 11.20 -2.75
C ILE A 161 16.26 9.77 -2.22
N SER A 162 16.49 8.82 -3.12
CA SER A 162 16.63 7.40 -2.80
C SER A 162 17.81 7.03 -1.91
N ALA A 163 18.77 7.93 -1.68
CA ALA A 163 19.92 7.67 -0.83
C ALA A 163 19.52 7.57 0.66
N GLY A 164 18.54 8.37 1.08
CA GLY A 164 18.06 8.38 2.46
C GLY A 164 16.88 7.45 2.73
N LEU A 165 16.44 6.69 1.73
CA LEU A 165 15.28 5.80 1.87
C LEU A 165 15.73 4.38 2.17
N ASP A 166 15.15 3.78 3.21
CA ASP A 166 15.22 2.34 3.38
C ASP A 166 14.43 1.65 2.27
N GLN A 167 15.13 0.82 1.51
CA GLN A 167 14.60 0.14 0.35
C GLN A 167 13.42 -0.77 0.71
N GLN A 168 13.58 -1.56 1.76
CA GLN A 168 12.60 -2.57 2.15
C GLN A 168 11.32 -1.91 2.65
N SER A 169 11.43 -0.89 3.50
CA SER A 169 10.30 -0.10 4.00
C SER A 169 9.53 0.56 2.85
N LEU A 170 10.23 1.09 1.85
CA LEU A 170 9.58 1.68 0.67
C LEU A 170 8.85 0.62 -0.17
N LEU A 171 9.46 -0.54 -0.40
CA LEU A 171 8.83 -1.64 -1.10
C LEU A 171 7.58 -2.16 -0.37
N GLU A 172 7.65 -2.30 0.96
CA GLU A 172 6.52 -2.66 1.81
C GLU A 172 5.38 -1.65 1.72
N ALA A 173 5.70 -0.35 1.71
CA ALA A 173 4.69 0.70 1.52
C ALA A 173 4.01 0.60 0.15
N ILE A 174 4.78 0.37 -0.92
CA ILE A 174 4.24 0.20 -2.29
C ILE A 174 3.36 -1.05 -2.38
N TRP A 175 3.82 -2.18 -1.83
CA TRP A 175 3.05 -3.42 -1.81
C TRP A 175 1.79 -3.27 -0.98
N SER A 176 1.83 -2.59 0.16
CA SER A 176 0.65 -2.34 0.99
C SER A 176 -0.44 -1.62 0.19
N GLN A 177 -0.08 -0.57 -0.55
CA GLN A 177 -1.04 0.15 -1.40
C GLN A 177 -1.57 -0.71 -2.55
N ALA A 178 -0.69 -1.42 -3.27
CA ALA A 178 -1.10 -2.31 -4.36
C ALA A 178 -1.99 -3.48 -3.88
N ASN A 179 -1.71 -4.00 -2.69
CA ASN A 179 -2.51 -5.03 -2.02
C ASN A 179 -3.88 -4.48 -1.60
N GLY A 180 -3.97 -3.20 -1.24
CA GLY A 180 -5.23 -2.48 -1.01
C GLY A 180 -6.10 -2.42 -2.26
N ASP A 181 -5.53 -2.02 -3.40
CA ASP A 181 -6.22 -2.02 -4.69
C ASP A 181 -6.69 -3.42 -5.10
N THR A 182 -5.87 -4.45 -4.84
CA THR A 182 -6.25 -5.86 -5.06
C THR A 182 -7.46 -6.25 -4.21
N ALA A 183 -7.49 -5.84 -2.93
CA ALA A 183 -8.61 -6.13 -2.04
C ALA A 183 -9.91 -5.45 -2.49
N ILE A 184 -9.83 -4.21 -2.99
CA ILE A 184 -10.97 -3.50 -3.58
C ILE A 184 -11.50 -4.27 -4.78
N ALA A 185 -10.61 -4.61 -5.74
CA ALA A 185 -10.99 -5.37 -6.93
C ALA A 185 -11.69 -6.69 -6.58
N HIS A 186 -11.14 -7.42 -5.61
CA HIS A 186 -11.72 -8.68 -5.12
C HIS A 186 -13.10 -8.48 -4.46
N GLN A 187 -13.27 -7.47 -3.61
CA GLN A 187 -14.53 -7.21 -2.92
C GLN A 187 -15.67 -6.86 -3.89
N ILE A 188 -15.36 -6.17 -4.98
CA ILE A 188 -16.35 -5.82 -6.02
C ILE A 188 -16.87 -7.08 -6.72
N ILE A 189 -15.98 -8.02 -7.06
CA ILE A 189 -16.37 -9.24 -7.79
C ILE A 189 -16.88 -10.37 -6.87
N TYR A 190 -16.53 -10.33 -5.58
CA TYR A 190 -16.97 -11.27 -4.55
C TYR A 190 -17.54 -10.53 -3.31
N PRO A 191 -18.71 -9.88 -3.44
CA PRO A 191 -19.31 -9.16 -2.33
C PRO A 191 -19.76 -10.13 -1.22
N PRO A 192 -19.74 -9.71 0.06
CA PRO A 192 -20.23 -10.52 1.17
C PRO A 192 -21.69 -10.94 0.97
N LEU A 193 -22.03 -12.17 1.38
CA LEU A 193 -23.37 -12.78 1.21
C LEU A 193 -24.51 -11.91 1.77
N ASP A 194 -24.23 -11.12 2.80
CA ASP A 194 -25.20 -10.23 3.46
C ASP A 194 -25.68 -9.09 2.55
N VAL A 195 -24.91 -8.73 1.52
CA VAL A 195 -25.27 -7.72 0.53
C VAL A 195 -26.23 -8.29 -0.52
N ILE A 196 -26.13 -9.59 -0.80
CA ILE A 196 -26.90 -10.27 -1.86
C ILE A 196 -28.34 -10.55 -1.39
N ASN A 197 -28.54 -10.90 -0.12
CA ASN A 197 -29.86 -11.28 0.40
C ASN A 197 -30.87 -10.11 0.44
N THR A 198 -30.41 -8.86 0.55
CA THR A 198 -31.30 -7.68 0.53
C THR A 198 -31.91 -7.37 -0.84
N ALA A 199 -31.40 -7.98 -1.93
CA ALA A 199 -31.91 -7.75 -3.28
C ALA A 199 -33.03 -8.74 -3.69
N THR A 200 -33.29 -9.78 -2.90
CA THR A 200 -34.17 -10.91 -3.29
C THR A 200 -35.52 -10.94 -2.57
N GLU A 201 -35.76 -10.06 -1.58
CA GLU A 201 -36.97 -10.11 -0.73
C GLU A 201 -38.10 -9.15 -1.13
N GLU A 202 -37.94 -8.32 -2.17
CA GLU A 202 -39.09 -7.56 -2.74
C GLU A 202 -39.65 -8.30 -3.97
N LYS A 203 -40.61 -9.20 -3.72
CA LYS A 203 -41.45 -9.81 -4.75
C LYS A 203 -42.93 -9.66 -4.41
#